data_AF-A0A2S7Y7P7-F1
#
_entry.id   AF-A0A2S7Y7P7-F1
#
_cell.length_a   1.000
_cell.length_b   1.000
_cell.length_c   1.000
_cell.angle_alpha   90.00
_cell.angle_beta   90.00
_cell.angle_gamma   90.00
#
_symmetry.space_group_name_H-M   'P 1'
#
loop_
_entity.id
_entity.type
_entity.pdbx_description
1 polymer ?
#
loop_
_entity_poly.entity_id
_entity_poly.type
_entity_poly.pdbx_seq_one_letter_code
_entity_poly.pdbx_strand_id
1 'polypeptide(L)'
;MGTRHLIVVVLNGHWYIAQYGQWDGYPEVVGMRLVQLLSSPGLVSDLRTGLAHTYVPADDAEMERLWHDADEARQILDHQPTFDRDTGEMRMSEFAHWRADPLARYTPELLDMLPSLHRDTSAAVLVLAARATAERPLPVCLEPEFANDGLSCEWAYVVDLDAEALEVYEGATHKTPGHRFQHIGSENASVPTFIVAVPFGELDKYKDDREGFAGMVNDEIEAINRRAVVGKQSYDE
;
A
#
# COMPACT_ATOMS: atom_id res chain seq x y z
N MET A 1 -18.90 -0.29 -2.13
CA MET A 1 -17.82 0.46 -2.80
C MET A 1 -16.85 0.86 -1.70
N GLY A 2 -15.62 0.37 -1.76
CA GLY A 2 -14.54 0.80 -0.87
C GLY A 2 -13.61 1.75 -1.61
N THR A 3 -12.81 2.51 -0.87
CA THR A 3 -11.76 3.35 -1.46
C THR A 3 -10.62 2.47 -1.97
N ARG A 4 -10.00 2.86 -3.08
CA ARG A 4 -8.84 2.16 -3.63
C ARG A 4 -7.57 2.98 -3.41
N HIS A 5 -6.43 2.30 -3.40
CA HIS A 5 -5.17 2.95 -3.07
C HIS A 5 -3.97 2.29 -3.74
N LEU A 6 -2.84 2.98 -3.67
CA LEU A 6 -1.54 2.48 -4.11
C LEU A 6 -0.60 2.35 -2.91
N ILE A 7 0.09 1.22 -2.77
CA ILE A 7 1.21 1.05 -1.84
C ILE A 7 2.51 1.02 -2.62
N VAL A 8 3.41 1.96 -2.35
CA VAL A 8 4.73 2.05 -2.95
C VAL A 8 5.80 1.80 -1.90
N VAL A 9 6.84 1.04 -2.23
CA VAL A 9 8.04 0.88 -1.38
C VAL A 9 9.27 1.29 -2.19
N VAL A 10 10.01 2.27 -1.65
CA VAL A 10 11.19 2.86 -2.31
C VAL A 10 12.45 2.54 -1.51
N LEU A 11 13.51 2.11 -2.19
CA LEU A 11 14.85 1.93 -1.62
C LEU A 11 15.91 2.18 -2.70
N ASN A 12 16.97 2.91 -2.37
CA ASN A 12 18.01 3.37 -3.29
C ASN A 12 17.45 4.06 -4.54
N GLY A 13 16.38 4.84 -4.38
CA GLY A 13 15.67 5.51 -5.47
C GLY A 13 14.88 4.58 -6.42
N HIS A 14 14.82 3.28 -6.13
CA HIS A 14 14.08 2.29 -6.93
C HIS A 14 12.75 1.93 -6.27
N TRP A 15 11.70 1.80 -7.08
CA TRP A 15 10.37 1.37 -6.65
C TRP A 15 10.27 -0.15 -6.75
N TYR A 16 10.48 -0.83 -5.63
CA TYR A 16 10.42 -2.29 -5.57
C TYR A 16 8.98 -2.82 -5.54
N ILE A 17 8.05 -2.01 -5.04
CA ILE A 17 6.62 -2.32 -4.94
C ILE A 17 5.84 -1.09 -5.39
N ALA A 18 4.80 -1.31 -6.16
CA ALA A 18 3.76 -0.34 -6.54
C ALA A 18 2.44 -1.11 -6.68
N GLN A 19 1.89 -1.58 -5.56
CA GLN A 19 0.77 -2.52 -5.55
C GLN A 19 -0.57 -1.78 -5.46
N TYR A 20 -1.48 -2.07 -6.39
CA TYR A 20 -2.87 -1.68 -6.31
C TYR A 20 -3.58 -2.36 -5.13
N GLY A 21 -4.34 -1.58 -4.36
CA GLY A 21 -5.18 -2.01 -3.26
C GLY A 21 -6.66 -1.76 -3.55
N GLN A 22 -7.49 -2.80 -3.40
CA GLN A 22 -8.91 -2.73 -3.76
C GLN A 22 -9.81 -2.06 -2.71
N TRP A 23 -9.45 -2.15 -1.43
CA TRP A 23 -10.36 -1.83 -0.33
C TRP A 23 -9.74 -0.93 0.73
N ASP A 24 -10.53 0.08 1.10
CA ASP A 24 -10.42 0.89 2.31
C ASP A 24 -9.04 1.54 2.50
N GLY A 25 -8.63 2.29 1.48
CA GLY A 25 -7.40 3.06 1.44
C GLY A 25 -7.32 4.22 2.42
N TYR A 26 -8.31 4.46 3.28
CA TYR A 26 -8.32 5.58 4.22
C TYR A 26 -7.18 5.48 5.26
N PRO A 27 -6.70 6.63 5.79
CA PRO A 27 -5.68 6.68 6.84
C PRO A 27 -6.03 5.84 8.06
N GLU A 28 -7.30 5.79 8.45
CA GLU A 28 -7.83 5.04 9.59
C GLU A 28 -7.65 3.52 9.45
N VAL A 29 -7.50 3.02 8.21
CA VAL A 29 -7.48 1.59 7.91
C VAL A 29 -6.15 1.18 7.32
N VAL A 30 -5.89 1.49 6.05
CA VAL A 30 -4.63 1.11 5.40
C VAL A 30 -3.46 1.94 5.92
N GLY A 31 -3.66 3.24 6.12
CA GLY A 31 -2.64 4.10 6.73
C GLY A 31 -2.22 3.57 8.11
N MET A 32 -3.17 3.25 8.98
CA MET A 32 -2.89 2.69 10.29
C MET A 32 -2.22 1.32 10.26
N ARG A 33 -2.59 0.45 9.31
CA ARG A 33 -1.86 -0.82 9.11
C ARG A 33 -0.40 -0.57 8.78
N LEU A 34 -0.09 0.41 7.92
CA LEU A 34 1.29 0.78 7.61
C LEU A 34 2.00 1.36 8.85
N VAL A 35 1.36 2.24 9.61
CA VAL A 35 1.91 2.79 10.87
C VAL A 35 2.30 1.65 11.82
N GLN A 36 1.41 0.70 12.05
CA GLN A 36 1.64 -0.44 12.94
C GLN A 36 2.76 -1.36 12.44
N LEU A 37 2.78 -1.68 11.14
CA LEU A 37 3.81 -2.48 10.52
C LEU A 37 5.18 -1.79 10.62
N LEU A 38 5.27 -0.53 10.22
CA LEU A 38 6.53 0.21 10.22
C LEU A 38 7.04 0.52 11.64
N SER A 39 6.15 0.55 12.63
CA SER A 39 6.52 0.64 14.06
C SER A 39 6.91 -0.71 14.66
N SER A 40 6.68 -1.82 13.95
CA SER A 40 6.99 -3.16 14.46
C SER A 40 8.49 -3.44 14.45
N PRO A 41 9.06 -3.93 15.57
CA PRO A 41 10.49 -4.22 15.66
C PRO A 41 10.98 -5.17 14.56
N GLY A 42 12.10 -4.82 13.93
CA GLY A 42 12.75 -5.66 12.93
C GLY A 42 12.15 -5.59 11.52
N LEU A 43 10.87 -5.22 11.36
CA LEU A 43 10.22 -5.26 10.04
C LEU A 43 10.95 -4.41 9.00
N VAL A 44 11.32 -3.16 9.32
CA VAL A 44 12.02 -2.27 8.38
C VAL A 44 13.37 -2.85 7.94
N SER A 45 14.11 -3.47 8.87
CA SER A 45 15.40 -4.12 8.56
C SER A 45 15.21 -5.35 7.67
N ASP A 46 14.23 -6.18 8.00
CA ASP A 46 13.88 -7.38 7.22
C ASP A 46 13.39 -6.98 5.82
N LEU A 47 12.58 -5.92 5.71
CA LEU A 47 12.09 -5.37 4.45
C LEU A 47 13.25 -4.92 3.56
N ARG A 48 14.21 -4.14 4.09
CA ARG A 48 15.40 -3.72 3.31
C ARG A 48 16.17 -4.90 2.72
N THR A 49 16.24 -6.01 3.44
CA THR A 49 16.94 -7.22 2.98
C THR A 49 16.10 -7.98 1.96
N GLY A 50 14.82 -8.22 2.26
CA GLY A 50 13.93 -9.03 1.45
C GLY A 50 13.54 -8.39 0.12
N LEU A 51 13.57 -7.05 0.00
CA LEU A 51 13.30 -6.37 -1.27
C LEU A 51 14.27 -6.79 -2.39
N ALA A 52 15.51 -7.18 -2.08
CA ALA A 52 16.45 -7.68 -3.08
C ALA A 52 16.03 -9.04 -3.69
N HIS A 53 15.03 -9.69 -3.08
CA HIS A 53 14.48 -10.98 -3.49
C HIS A 53 13.07 -10.85 -4.07
N THR A 54 12.61 -9.65 -4.39
CA THR A 54 11.41 -9.45 -5.20
C THR A 54 11.76 -9.45 -6.68
N TYR A 55 10.80 -9.80 -7.54
CA TYR A 55 10.96 -9.72 -8.99
C TYR A 55 9.64 -9.43 -9.68
N VAL A 56 9.70 -8.71 -10.78
CA VAL A 56 8.56 -8.57 -11.70
C VAL A 56 8.64 -9.73 -12.69
N PRO A 57 7.57 -10.53 -12.88
CA PRO A 57 7.53 -11.54 -13.94
C PRO A 57 7.90 -10.91 -15.30
N ALA A 58 8.76 -11.58 -16.06
CA ALA A 58 9.40 -11.01 -17.24
C ALA A 58 8.43 -10.72 -18.38
N ASP A 59 7.36 -11.52 -18.47
CA ASP A 59 6.32 -11.41 -19.49
C ASP A 59 4.99 -12.03 -19.01
N ASP A 60 3.95 -11.83 -19.81
CA ASP A 60 2.61 -12.39 -19.56
C ASP A 60 2.64 -13.92 -19.48
N ALA A 61 3.52 -14.58 -20.23
CA ALA A 61 3.61 -16.04 -20.20
C ALA A 61 4.17 -16.57 -18.88
N GLU A 62 5.12 -15.86 -18.25
CA GLU A 62 5.58 -16.16 -16.90
C GLU A 62 4.48 -15.92 -15.86
N MET A 63 3.75 -14.82 -15.98
CA MET A 63 2.61 -14.54 -15.10
C MET A 63 1.54 -15.62 -15.21
N GLU A 64 1.18 -16.03 -16.43
CA GLU A 64 0.23 -17.12 -16.68
C GLU A 64 0.69 -18.45 -16.07
N ARG A 65 1.99 -18.79 -16.17
CA ARG A 65 2.55 -19.99 -15.53
C ARG A 65 2.42 -19.93 -14.01
N LEU A 66 2.79 -18.80 -13.40
CA LEU A 66 2.65 -18.61 -11.95
C LEU A 66 1.20 -18.79 -11.50
N TRP A 67 0.24 -18.17 -12.19
CA TRP A 67 -1.18 -18.33 -11.85
C TRP A 67 -1.69 -19.75 -12.07
N HIS A 68 -1.24 -20.43 -13.13
CA HIS A 68 -1.59 -21.81 -13.39
C HIS A 68 -1.05 -22.75 -12.30
N ASP A 69 0.21 -22.60 -11.92
CA ASP A 69 0.85 -23.44 -10.90
C ASP A 69 0.23 -23.22 -9.51
N ALA A 70 -0.23 -21.99 -9.23
CA ALA A 70 -0.91 -21.64 -8.00
C ALA A 70 -2.45 -21.76 -8.06
N ASP A 71 -3.05 -22.27 -9.15
CA ASP A 71 -4.49 -22.11 -9.40
C ASP A 71 -5.37 -22.71 -8.30
N GLU A 72 -5.01 -23.88 -7.76
CA GLU A 72 -5.73 -24.47 -6.63
C GLU A 72 -5.45 -23.71 -5.32
N ALA A 73 -4.18 -23.44 -5.03
CA ALA A 73 -3.77 -22.81 -3.77
C ALA A 73 -4.33 -21.38 -3.61
N ARG A 74 -4.34 -20.60 -4.69
CA ARG A 74 -4.77 -19.20 -4.68
C ARG A 74 -6.27 -19.02 -4.48
N GLN A 75 -7.10 -20.06 -4.66
CA GLN A 75 -8.55 -19.97 -4.41
C GLN A 75 -8.86 -19.57 -2.96
N ILE A 76 -7.97 -19.90 -2.02
CA ILE A 76 -8.08 -19.51 -0.62
C ILE A 76 -8.07 -17.99 -0.43
N LEU A 77 -7.38 -17.25 -1.32
CA LEU A 77 -7.31 -15.79 -1.26
C LEU A 77 -8.66 -15.14 -1.59
N ASP A 78 -9.47 -15.81 -2.42
CA ASP A 78 -10.78 -15.33 -2.87
C ASP A 78 -11.93 -15.76 -1.95
N HIS A 79 -11.66 -16.56 -0.89
CA HIS A 79 -12.67 -17.01 0.06
C HIS A 79 -13.37 -15.83 0.74
N GLN A 80 -14.66 -15.71 0.44
CA GLN A 80 -15.52 -14.69 1.02
C GLN A 80 -15.90 -15.05 2.47
N PRO A 81 -16.10 -14.03 3.33
CA PRO A 81 -16.68 -14.25 4.65
C PRO A 81 -17.99 -15.02 4.59
N THR A 82 -18.19 -15.93 5.54
CA THR A 82 -19.44 -16.69 5.67
C THR A 82 -20.21 -16.21 6.90
N PHE A 83 -21.53 -16.10 6.79
CA PHE A 83 -22.38 -15.76 7.92
C PHE A 83 -22.94 -17.03 8.55
N ASP A 84 -22.60 -17.26 9.81
CA ASP A 84 -23.14 -18.36 10.60
C ASP A 84 -24.53 -17.95 11.13
N ARG A 85 -25.56 -18.64 10.62
CA ARG A 85 -26.95 -18.34 10.96
C ARG A 85 -27.34 -18.75 12.38
N ASP A 86 -26.62 -19.71 12.97
CA ASP A 86 -26.96 -20.24 14.29
C ASP A 86 -26.36 -19.36 15.39
N THR A 87 -25.14 -18.86 15.19
CA THR A 87 -24.45 -17.97 16.13
C THR A 87 -24.69 -16.48 15.84
N GLY A 88 -25.07 -16.14 14.61
CA GLY A 88 -25.18 -14.75 14.15
C GLY A 88 -23.83 -14.09 13.87
N GLU A 89 -22.75 -14.87 13.80
CA GLU A 89 -21.38 -14.37 13.64
C GLU A 89 -20.92 -14.41 12.18
N MET A 90 -20.09 -13.44 11.80
CA MET A 90 -19.42 -13.44 10.51
C MET A 90 -18.05 -14.12 10.65
N ARG A 91 -17.86 -15.24 9.93
CA ARG A 91 -16.59 -15.98 9.89
C ARG A 91 -15.75 -15.47 8.73
N MET A 92 -14.62 -14.85 9.06
CA MET A 92 -13.64 -14.37 8.08
C MET A 92 -12.86 -15.55 7.48
N SER A 93 -12.31 -15.36 6.29
CA SER A 93 -11.37 -16.31 5.69
C SER A 93 -9.99 -16.23 6.36
N GLU A 94 -9.19 -17.29 6.25
CA GLU A 94 -7.80 -17.31 6.76
C GLU A 94 -6.96 -16.20 6.13
N PHE A 95 -7.18 -15.91 4.84
CA PHE A 95 -6.51 -14.80 4.18
C PHE A 95 -6.92 -13.44 4.76
N ALA A 96 -8.20 -13.24 5.10
CA ALA A 96 -8.65 -12.02 5.77
C ALA A 96 -8.06 -11.89 7.18
N HIS A 97 -7.95 -12.99 7.93
CA HIS A 97 -7.26 -13.00 9.23
C HIS A 97 -5.78 -12.65 9.08
N TRP A 98 -5.08 -13.24 8.11
CA TRP A 98 -3.68 -12.91 7.83
C TRP A 98 -3.51 -11.44 7.47
N ARG A 99 -4.33 -10.89 6.57
CA ARG A 99 -4.24 -9.46 6.20
C ARG A 99 -4.50 -8.50 7.36
N ALA A 100 -5.25 -8.93 8.38
CA ALA A 100 -5.51 -8.13 9.57
C ALA A 100 -4.31 -8.13 10.55
N ASP A 101 -3.52 -9.21 10.60
CA ASP A 101 -2.33 -9.32 11.43
C ASP A 101 -1.24 -10.16 10.72
N PRO A 102 -0.60 -9.59 9.68
CA PRO A 102 0.25 -10.37 8.79
C PRO A 102 1.57 -10.78 9.45
N LEU A 103 2.00 -10.07 10.50
CA LEU A 103 3.19 -10.43 11.27
C LEU A 103 2.94 -11.66 12.15
N ALA A 104 1.83 -11.71 12.89
CA ALA A 104 1.55 -12.82 13.79
C ALA A 104 1.07 -14.09 13.07
N ARG A 105 0.50 -13.94 11.86
CA ARG A 105 -0.12 -15.04 11.12
C ARG A 105 0.66 -15.46 9.86
N TYR A 106 1.88 -14.96 9.67
CA TYR A 106 2.70 -15.36 8.55
C TYR A 106 3.07 -16.85 8.64
N THR A 107 2.86 -17.58 7.56
CA THR A 107 3.47 -18.90 7.34
C THR A 107 4.15 -18.93 5.97
N PRO A 108 5.26 -19.67 5.81
CA PRO A 108 5.95 -19.74 4.53
C PRO A 108 5.06 -20.26 3.38
N GLU A 109 4.13 -21.16 3.67
CA GLU A 109 3.19 -21.76 2.70
C GLU A 109 2.24 -20.73 2.07
N LEU A 110 2.05 -19.56 2.68
CA LEU A 110 1.27 -18.47 2.08
C LEU A 110 1.83 -18.06 0.72
N LEU A 111 3.15 -18.15 0.52
CA LEU A 111 3.79 -17.76 -0.74
C LEU A 111 3.36 -18.66 -1.92
N ASP A 112 2.93 -19.90 -1.64
CA ASP A 112 2.46 -20.82 -2.68
C ASP A 112 1.10 -20.39 -3.27
N MET A 113 0.39 -19.47 -2.60
CA MET A 113 -0.86 -18.87 -3.07
C MET A 113 -0.64 -17.59 -3.89
N LEU A 114 0.61 -17.11 -4.00
CA LEU A 114 0.98 -15.84 -4.65
C LEU A 114 0.24 -14.59 -4.12
N PRO A 115 0.14 -14.38 -2.79
CA PRO A 115 -0.64 -13.27 -2.22
C PRO A 115 -0.09 -11.90 -2.63
N SER A 116 1.20 -11.75 -2.95
CA SER A 116 1.75 -10.48 -3.47
C SER A 116 1.16 -10.02 -4.80
N LEU A 117 0.50 -10.92 -5.55
CA LEU A 117 -0.18 -10.60 -6.80
C LEU A 117 -1.69 -10.34 -6.60
N HIS A 118 -2.18 -10.45 -5.37
CA HIS A 118 -3.60 -10.29 -5.07
C HIS A 118 -3.92 -8.87 -4.61
N ARG A 119 -4.90 -8.23 -5.26
CA ARG A 119 -5.34 -6.84 -5.02
C ARG A 119 -5.80 -6.52 -3.58
N ASP A 120 -6.15 -7.54 -2.80
CA ASP A 120 -6.58 -7.35 -1.42
C ASP A 120 -5.42 -7.34 -0.42
N THR A 121 -4.21 -7.73 -0.84
CA THR A 121 -3.02 -7.85 0.02
C THR A 121 -2.62 -6.53 0.64
N SER A 122 -2.60 -5.44 -0.13
CA SER A 122 -2.45 -4.08 0.39
C SER A 122 -1.20 -3.96 1.30
N ALA A 123 -1.28 -3.26 2.43
CA ALA A 123 -0.19 -3.07 3.38
C ALA A 123 0.52 -4.36 3.82
N ALA A 124 -0.15 -5.52 3.79
CA ALA A 124 0.45 -6.80 4.14
C ALA A 124 1.58 -7.22 3.18
N VAL A 125 1.68 -6.61 1.99
CA VAL A 125 2.78 -6.85 1.04
C VAL A 125 4.15 -6.53 1.65
N LEU A 126 4.23 -5.59 2.61
CA LEU A 126 5.47 -5.30 3.34
C LEU A 126 5.97 -6.54 4.09
N VAL A 127 5.06 -7.32 4.70
CA VAL A 127 5.45 -8.54 5.42
C VAL A 127 5.90 -9.62 4.44
N LEU A 128 5.20 -9.79 3.31
CA LEU A 128 5.63 -10.73 2.28
C LEU A 128 7.04 -10.39 1.76
N ALA A 129 7.28 -9.12 1.43
CA ALA A 129 8.57 -8.65 0.94
C ALA A 129 9.67 -8.79 1.99
N ALA A 130 9.39 -8.50 3.27
CA ALA A 130 10.32 -8.70 4.37
C ALA A 130 10.67 -10.18 4.63
N ARG A 131 9.89 -11.13 4.11
CA ARG A 131 10.12 -12.57 4.25
C ARG A 131 10.64 -13.24 2.97
N ALA A 132 10.80 -12.48 1.89
CA ALA A 132 11.35 -12.98 0.64
C ALA A 132 12.84 -13.34 0.79
N THR A 133 13.26 -14.48 0.22
CA THR A 133 14.65 -14.94 0.22
C THR A 133 15.06 -15.39 -1.18
N ALA A 134 16.35 -15.69 -1.38
CA ALA A 134 16.82 -16.24 -2.65
C ALA A 134 16.16 -17.60 -2.99
N GLU A 135 15.82 -18.41 -1.99
CA GLU A 135 15.16 -19.71 -2.15
C GLU A 135 13.64 -19.58 -2.37
N ARG A 136 13.02 -18.50 -1.87
CA ARG A 136 11.61 -18.18 -2.07
C ARG A 136 11.47 -16.71 -2.49
N PRO A 137 11.83 -16.38 -3.74
CA PRO A 137 11.69 -15.03 -4.26
C PRO A 137 10.22 -14.66 -4.38
N LEU A 138 9.92 -13.37 -4.23
CA LEU A 138 8.55 -12.86 -4.22
C LEU A 138 8.19 -12.20 -5.56
N PRO A 139 7.27 -12.78 -6.35
CA PRO A 139 6.78 -12.09 -7.54
C PRO A 139 5.96 -10.88 -7.13
N VAL A 140 6.13 -9.75 -7.83
CA VAL A 140 5.37 -8.52 -7.64
C VAL A 140 4.80 -8.04 -8.97
N CYS A 141 3.60 -7.47 -8.93
CA CYS A 141 3.02 -6.74 -10.05
C CYS A 141 3.11 -5.25 -9.72
N LEU A 142 3.79 -4.47 -10.59
CA LEU A 142 3.91 -3.03 -10.43
C LEU A 142 2.83 -2.34 -11.25
N GLU A 143 2.01 -1.54 -10.60
CA GLU A 143 0.92 -0.77 -11.21
C GLU A 143 1.05 0.73 -10.87
N PRO A 144 2.23 1.37 -11.08
CA PRO A 144 2.45 2.74 -10.67
C PRO A 144 1.54 3.72 -11.40
N GLU A 145 1.15 3.44 -12.66
CA GLU A 145 0.21 4.26 -13.45
C GLU A 145 -1.18 4.36 -12.81
N PHE A 146 -1.54 3.49 -11.85
CA PHE A 146 -2.76 3.67 -11.08
C PHE A 146 -2.79 5.04 -10.38
N ALA A 147 -1.63 5.58 -9.99
CA ALA A 147 -1.49 6.93 -9.44
C ALA A 147 -2.02 8.03 -10.38
N ASN A 148 -2.14 7.76 -11.69
CA ASN A 148 -2.68 8.72 -12.64
C ASN A 148 -4.20 8.68 -12.77
N ASP A 149 -4.88 7.64 -12.27
CA ASP A 149 -6.34 7.58 -12.23
C ASP A 149 -6.87 8.39 -11.05
N GLY A 150 -6.96 9.70 -11.20
CA GLY A 150 -7.42 10.59 -10.12
C GLY A 150 -8.87 10.38 -9.67
N LEU A 151 -9.68 9.58 -10.38
CA LEU A 151 -11.02 9.21 -9.95
C LEU A 151 -11.04 7.93 -9.12
N SER A 152 -10.06 7.04 -9.35
CA SER A 152 -10.00 5.73 -8.69
C SER A 152 -8.92 5.62 -7.63
N CYS A 153 -7.75 6.22 -7.85
CA CYS A 153 -6.65 6.27 -6.90
C CYS A 153 -6.93 7.38 -5.89
N GLU A 154 -7.75 7.04 -4.90
CA GLU A 154 -8.20 7.96 -3.87
C GLU A 154 -7.10 8.25 -2.85
N TRP A 155 -6.24 7.25 -2.60
CA TRP A 155 -5.08 7.35 -1.69
C TRP A 155 -3.83 6.72 -2.30
N ALA A 156 -2.66 7.26 -1.97
CA ALA A 156 -1.40 6.56 -2.18
C ALA A 156 -0.49 6.70 -0.96
N TYR A 157 0.20 5.62 -0.64
CA TYR A 157 1.15 5.58 0.46
C TYR A 157 2.52 5.20 -0.07
N VAL A 158 3.53 6.00 0.25
CA VAL A 158 4.91 5.71 -0.12
C VAL A 158 5.69 5.43 1.14
N VAL A 159 6.18 4.20 1.25
CA VAL A 159 7.14 3.77 2.26
C VAL A 159 8.52 4.06 1.71
N ASP A 160 9.04 5.24 2.01
CA ASP A 160 10.36 5.68 1.57
C ASP A 160 11.42 5.20 2.57
N LEU A 161 12.13 4.12 2.22
CA LEU A 161 13.19 3.57 3.06
C LEU A 161 14.50 4.38 2.94
N ASP A 162 14.64 5.26 1.96
CA ASP A 162 15.81 6.14 1.86
C ASP A 162 15.67 7.33 2.82
N ALA A 163 14.47 7.90 2.89
CA ALA A 163 14.14 8.99 3.82
C ALA A 163 13.68 8.51 5.20
N GLU A 164 13.40 7.21 5.36
CA GLU A 164 12.76 6.61 6.54
C GLU A 164 11.46 7.34 6.91
N ALA A 165 10.57 7.50 5.94
CA ALA A 165 9.31 8.20 6.09
C ALA A 165 8.15 7.46 5.41
N LEU A 166 6.97 7.55 6.03
CA LEU A 166 5.70 7.19 5.43
C LEU A 166 5.08 8.46 4.84
N GLU A 167 5.01 8.53 3.52
CA GLU A 167 4.33 9.62 2.81
C GLU A 167 2.89 9.23 2.51
N VAL A 168 1.99 10.18 2.72
CA VAL A 168 0.56 10.03 2.47
C VAL A 168 0.16 11.00 1.36
N TYR A 169 -0.59 10.48 0.40
CA TYR A 169 -1.14 11.22 -0.72
C TYR A 169 -2.63 10.99 -0.84
N GLU A 170 -3.36 12.01 -1.27
CA GLU A 170 -4.81 11.98 -1.47
C GLU A 170 -5.22 12.75 -2.73
N GLY A 171 -6.32 12.32 -3.34
CA GLY A 171 -6.93 13.02 -4.47
C GLY A 171 -6.01 13.12 -5.69
N ALA A 172 -6.17 14.20 -6.46
CA ALA A 172 -5.44 14.37 -7.72
C ALA A 172 -5.03 15.83 -7.97
N THR A 173 -3.80 16.01 -8.45
CA THR A 173 -3.22 17.31 -8.81
C THR A 173 -2.39 17.19 -10.10
N HIS A 174 -1.98 18.33 -10.65
CA HIS A 174 -1.05 18.36 -11.77
C HIS A 174 0.38 18.07 -11.31
N LYS A 175 1.16 17.46 -12.19
CA LYS A 175 2.59 17.22 -11.94
C LYS A 175 3.33 18.54 -11.76
N THR A 176 4.18 18.58 -10.74
CA THR A 176 5.14 19.67 -10.50
C THR A 176 6.56 19.11 -10.51
N PRO A 177 7.58 19.93 -10.86
CA PRO A 177 8.97 19.49 -10.79
C PRO A 177 9.34 19.01 -9.38
N GLY A 178 9.95 17.83 -9.29
CA GLY A 178 10.32 17.20 -8.02
C GLY A 178 9.22 16.36 -7.38
N HIS A 179 8.02 16.29 -7.96
CA HIS A 179 6.95 15.45 -7.42
C HIS A 179 7.33 13.96 -7.48
N ARG A 180 7.02 13.20 -6.42
CA ARG A 180 7.30 11.76 -6.29
C ARG A 180 6.88 10.95 -7.52
N PHE A 181 5.68 11.24 -8.03
CA PHE A 181 5.07 10.58 -9.19
C PHE A 181 5.31 11.31 -10.54
N GLN A 182 6.21 12.31 -10.60
CA GLN A 182 6.40 13.13 -11.82
C GLN A 182 6.71 12.29 -13.08
N HIS A 183 7.41 11.17 -12.89
CA HIS A 183 7.90 10.29 -13.95
C HIS A 183 6.88 9.22 -14.38
N ILE A 184 5.71 9.16 -13.74
CA ILE A 184 4.69 8.13 -13.97
C ILE A 184 3.62 8.62 -14.96
N GLY A 185 3.43 7.89 -16.06
CA GLY A 185 2.49 8.25 -17.12
C GLY A 185 2.87 9.51 -17.90
N SER A 186 1.94 9.98 -18.74
CA SER A 186 2.18 11.13 -19.63
C SER A 186 2.43 12.45 -18.88
N GLU A 187 3.03 13.44 -19.55
CA GLU A 187 3.35 14.75 -18.97
C GLU A 187 2.13 15.47 -18.35
N ASN A 188 0.96 15.32 -18.97
CA ASN A 188 -0.29 15.96 -18.54
C ASN A 188 -1.15 15.07 -17.62
N ALA A 189 -0.69 13.87 -17.29
CA ALA A 189 -1.41 13.00 -16.38
C ALA A 189 -1.48 13.63 -14.97
N SER A 190 -2.63 13.48 -14.30
CA SER A 190 -2.73 13.81 -12.88
C SER A 190 -1.85 12.89 -12.04
N VAL A 191 -1.50 13.33 -10.84
CA VAL A 191 -0.79 12.55 -9.83
C VAL A 191 -1.43 12.77 -8.46
N PRO A 192 -1.23 11.88 -7.48
CA PRO A 192 -1.79 12.04 -6.14
C PRO A 192 -1.23 13.29 -5.47
N THR A 193 -2.04 14.02 -4.70
CA THR A 193 -1.58 15.22 -3.99
C THR A 193 -0.80 14.83 -2.76
N PHE A 194 0.43 15.31 -2.61
CA PHE A 194 1.20 15.11 -1.38
C PHE A 194 0.51 15.79 -0.19
N ILE A 195 0.25 15.02 0.87
CA ILE A 195 -0.37 15.53 2.10
C ILE A 195 0.69 15.73 3.18
N VAL A 196 1.38 14.65 3.57
CA VAL A 196 2.34 14.66 4.66
C VAL A 196 3.38 13.56 4.50
N ALA A 197 4.57 13.78 5.04
CA ALA A 197 5.58 12.75 5.25
C ALA A 197 5.85 12.61 6.75
N VAL A 198 5.58 11.44 7.31
CA VAL A 198 5.78 11.15 8.73
C VAL A 198 7.04 10.30 8.90
N PRO A 199 8.08 10.78 9.58
CA PRO A 199 9.28 10.00 9.85
C PRO A 199 8.97 8.71 10.61
N PHE A 200 9.65 7.61 10.32
CA PHE A 200 9.43 6.32 10.99
C PHE A 200 9.60 6.42 12.51
N GLY A 201 10.56 7.20 12.99
CA GLY A 201 10.77 7.45 14.43
C GLY A 201 9.60 8.15 15.12
N GLU A 202 8.67 8.75 14.37
CA GLU A 202 7.49 9.44 14.87
C GLU A 202 6.22 8.59 14.77
N LEU A 203 6.24 7.49 14.00
CA LEU A 203 5.08 6.60 13.80
C LEU A 203 4.64 5.88 15.09
N ASP A 204 5.58 5.60 16.01
CA ASP A 204 5.28 4.90 17.27
C ASP A 204 4.28 5.69 18.14
N LYS A 205 4.21 7.02 17.96
CA LYS A 205 3.23 7.90 18.63
C LYS A 205 1.80 7.58 18.25
N TYR A 206 1.60 7.01 17.06
CA TYR A 206 0.32 6.77 16.44
C TYR A 206 -0.09 5.30 16.41
N LYS A 207 0.80 4.34 16.70
CA LYS A 207 0.56 2.90 16.48
C LYS A 207 -0.73 2.35 17.09
N ASP A 208 -1.16 2.93 18.21
CA ASP A 208 -2.39 2.58 18.94
C ASP A 208 -3.43 3.72 18.92
N ASP A 209 -3.18 4.80 18.17
CA ASP A 209 -4.00 6.01 18.07
C ASP A 209 -4.43 6.28 16.62
N ARG A 210 -5.39 5.46 16.16
CA ARG A 210 -6.00 5.57 14.83
C ARG A 210 -6.57 6.95 14.56
N GLU A 211 -7.32 7.49 15.53
CA GLU A 211 -8.00 8.78 15.37
C GLU A 211 -6.98 9.92 15.33
N GLY A 212 -5.90 9.83 16.13
CA GLY A 212 -4.81 10.82 16.10
C GLY A 212 -4.06 10.85 14.78
N PHE A 213 -3.74 9.68 14.19
CA PHE A 213 -3.09 9.64 12.88
C PHE A 213 -3.98 10.20 11.77
N ALA A 214 -5.22 9.73 11.69
CA ALA A 214 -6.16 10.19 10.69
C ALA A 214 -6.51 11.67 10.87
N GLY A 215 -6.68 12.13 12.11
CA GLY A 215 -6.87 13.54 12.45
C GLY A 215 -5.73 14.42 11.95
N MET A 216 -4.47 14.01 12.16
CA MET A 216 -3.31 14.73 11.65
C MET A 216 -3.30 14.81 10.12
N VAL A 217 -3.61 13.72 9.41
CA VAL A 217 -3.70 13.72 7.95
C VAL A 217 -4.82 14.66 7.47
N ASN A 218 -5.98 14.64 8.13
CA ASN A 218 -7.12 15.50 7.80
C ASN A 218 -6.81 16.98 8.03
N ASP A 219 -6.14 17.32 9.13
CA ASP A 219 -5.71 18.70 9.43
C ASP A 219 -4.79 19.27 8.34
N GLU A 220 -3.88 18.44 7.80
CA GLU A 220 -3.01 18.82 6.69
C GLU A 220 -3.78 18.98 5.37
N ILE A 221 -4.73 18.08 5.07
CA ILE A 221 -5.63 18.22 3.90
C ILE A 221 -6.38 19.56 3.98
N GLU A 222 -6.96 19.89 5.14
CA GLU A 222 -7.64 21.16 5.32
C GLU A 222 -6.70 22.37 5.16
N ALA A 223 -5.47 22.27 5.68
CA ALA A 223 -4.47 23.33 5.54
C ALA A 223 -4.08 23.56 4.07
N ILE A 224 -3.92 22.49 3.28
CA ILE A 224 -3.67 22.54 1.83
C ILE A 224 -4.84 23.22 1.12
N ASN A 225 -6.07 22.78 1.41
CA ASN A 225 -7.28 23.34 0.82
C ASN A 225 -7.44 24.85 1.12
N ARG A 226 -7.18 25.28 2.36
CA ARG A 226 -7.19 26.70 2.73
C ARG A 226 -6.17 27.51 1.93
N ARG A 227 -4.94 27.02 1.78
CA ARG A 227 -3.89 27.70 1.00
C ARG A 227 -4.26 27.81 -0.48
N ALA A 228 -4.87 26.77 -1.06
CA ALA A 228 -5.31 26.77 -2.46
C ALA A 228 -6.42 27.79 -2.73
N VAL A 229 -7.37 27.96 -1.81
CA VAL A 229 -8.43 28.98 -1.93
C VAL A 229 -7.86 30.39 -1.89
N VAL A 230 -6.97 30.68 -0.93
CA VAL A 230 -6.30 32.00 -0.81
C VAL A 230 -5.48 32.30 -2.06
N GLY A 231 -4.75 31.30 -2.59
CA GLY A 231 -4.00 31.44 -3.83
C GLY A 231 -4.89 31.86 -5.00
N LYS A 232 -6.02 31.18 -5.22
CA LYS A 232 -6.97 31.52 -6.29
C LYS A 232 -7.53 32.94 -6.14
N GLN A 233 -7.89 33.36 -4.93
CA GLN A 233 -8.38 34.72 -4.67
C GLN A 233 -7.34 35.81 -4.99
N SER A 234 -6.05 35.54 -4.74
CA SER A 234 -4.97 36.50 -5.06
C SER A 234 -4.62 36.61 -6.55
N TYR A 235 -5.00 35.63 -7.38
CA TYR A 235 -4.82 35.68 -8.84
C TYR A 235 -6.00 36.37 -9.56
N ASP A 236 -7.15 36.46 -8.91
CA ASP A 236 -8.37 37.08 -9.45
C ASP A 236 -8.49 38.60 -9.12
N GLU A 237 -7.52 39.16 -8.37
CA GLU A 237 -7.35 40.62 -8.08
C GLU A 237 -6.23 41.25 -8.94
#